data_AF-A0A951M508-F1
#
_entry.id   AF-A0A951M508-F1
#
_cell.length_a   1.000
_cell.length_b   1.000
_cell.length_c   1.000
_cell.angle_alpha   90.00
_cell.angle_beta   90.00
_cell.angle_gamma   90.00
#
_symmetry.space_group_name_H-M   'P 1'
#
loop_
_entity.id
_entity.type
_entity.pdbx_description
1 polymer ?
#
loop_
_entity_poly.entity_id
_entity_poly.type
_entity_poly.pdbx_seq_one_letter_code
_entity_poly.pdbx_strand_id
1 'polypeptide(L)'
;LSHRYYRLKARWFGQDALDFWDRNAPLPKVENRTIGWEDAKSTVLSAYAGFAPQMASIAERFFVEGWIDAPVRPGKAPGAFAHPTVPSAHPYVLLNYQGKPRDVMTLAHELGHGVHQVLAAPNGALMAPAPLTLAETASVFGEMLTFRKLLDETKDKAQRKVMLAQKVEDMINTVVRQIAFYTFEREIHVKRKEGELTADQICTTWLSVQGESLGPAIRLGEGYETFWTYIPHFIHSPFYVYAYAFGDCLVNSLYAVYEKAHPGFAEAYFDMLKAGGTKHHRELLAPFGLDASDPTFWEAGLSLIERMIAELEEMG
;
A
#
# COMPACT_ATOMS: atom_id res chain seq x y z
N LEU A 1 6.02 0.34 15.88
CA LEU A 1 5.35 1.24 14.91
C LEU A 1 3.92 1.56 15.33
N SER A 2 2.99 0.61 15.20
CA SER A 2 1.56 0.77 15.52
C SER A 2 1.27 1.43 16.88
N HIS A 3 1.88 0.94 17.97
CA HIS A 3 1.62 1.49 19.32
C HIS A 3 2.06 2.95 19.47
N ARG A 4 3.20 3.33 18.88
CA ARG A 4 3.70 4.71 18.89
C ARG A 4 2.72 5.63 18.16
N TYR A 5 2.32 5.21 16.97
CA TYR A 5 1.38 5.96 16.14
C TYR A 5 0.01 6.14 16.82
N TYR A 6 -0.59 5.07 17.33
CA TYR A 6 -1.91 5.18 17.96
C TYR A 6 -1.88 5.97 19.27
N ARG A 7 -0.77 5.93 20.03
CA ARG A 7 -0.57 6.83 21.18
C ARG A 7 -0.54 8.29 20.74
N LEU A 8 0.18 8.59 19.66
CA LEU A 8 0.24 9.93 19.09
C LEU A 8 -1.14 10.39 18.61
N LYS A 9 -1.88 9.52 17.91
CA LYS A 9 -3.24 9.81 17.43
C LYS A 9 -4.22 10.04 18.56
N ALA A 10 -4.19 9.22 19.63
CA ALA A 10 -5.03 9.43 20.80
C ALA A 10 -4.87 10.83 21.40
N ARG A 11 -3.62 11.31 21.52
CA ARG A 11 -3.32 12.68 21.98
C ARG A 11 -3.92 13.75 21.06
N TRP A 12 -3.88 13.56 19.74
CA TRP A 12 -4.49 14.52 18.79
C TRP A 12 -6.01 14.60 18.91
N PHE A 13 -6.66 13.54 19.39
CA PHE A 13 -8.09 13.50 19.69
C PHE A 13 -8.41 13.91 21.15
N GLY A 14 -7.40 14.26 21.95
CA GLY A 14 -7.57 14.62 23.35
C GLY A 14 -7.99 13.44 24.25
N GLN A 15 -7.61 12.21 23.89
CA GLN A 15 -7.93 11.00 24.66
C GLN A 15 -6.65 10.24 25.03
N ASP A 16 -6.69 9.46 26.12
CA ASP A 16 -5.58 8.56 26.51
C ASP A 16 -5.53 7.30 25.65
N ALA A 17 -6.69 6.84 25.18
CA ALA A 17 -6.85 5.75 24.24
C ALA A 17 -8.06 6.02 23.35
N LEU A 18 -8.02 5.55 22.10
CA LEU A 18 -9.12 5.62 21.15
C LEU A 18 -9.94 4.34 21.19
N ASP A 19 -11.23 4.43 20.89
CA ASP A 19 -11.99 3.22 20.58
C ASP A 19 -11.61 2.68 19.20
N PHE A 20 -11.74 1.37 18.98
CA PHE A 20 -11.26 0.72 17.75
C PHE A 20 -11.88 1.29 16.47
N TRP A 21 -13.09 1.85 16.54
CA TRP A 21 -13.75 2.49 15.40
C TRP A 21 -13.13 3.83 15.01
N ASP A 22 -12.44 4.51 15.94
CA ASP A 22 -11.75 5.79 15.69
C ASP A 22 -10.32 5.60 15.17
N ARG A 23 -9.82 4.36 15.11
CA ARG A 23 -8.44 4.08 14.68
C ARG A 23 -8.12 4.62 13.28
N ASN A 24 -9.11 4.66 12.38
CA ASN A 24 -9.00 5.18 11.01
C ASN A 24 -9.78 6.51 10.82
N ALA A 25 -10.22 7.15 11.90
CA ALA A 25 -10.90 8.43 11.81
C ALA A 25 -9.94 9.51 11.29
N PRO A 26 -10.37 10.39 10.37
CA PRO A 26 -9.53 11.49 9.90
C PRO A 26 -9.17 12.44 11.05
N LEU A 27 -8.01 13.08 10.96
CA LEU A 27 -7.61 14.08 11.96
C LEU A 27 -8.64 15.21 12.07
N PRO A 28 -8.83 15.83 13.25
CA PRO A 28 -9.69 16.99 13.40
C PRO A 28 -9.24 18.15 12.50
N LYS A 29 -10.20 18.94 12.00
CA LYS A 29 -9.95 20.20 11.26
C LYS A 29 -9.19 20.04 9.93
N VAL A 30 -9.42 18.95 9.21
CA VAL A 30 -8.91 18.78 7.84
C VAL A 30 -9.78 19.56 6.87
N GLU A 31 -9.20 20.50 6.13
CA GLU A 31 -9.87 21.11 4.98
C GLU A 31 -10.03 20.08 3.86
N ASN A 32 -11.26 19.88 3.42
CA ASN A 32 -11.55 19.04 2.25
C ASN A 32 -11.19 19.82 0.98
N ARG A 33 -9.95 19.67 0.51
CA ARG A 33 -9.54 20.19 -0.79
C ARG A 33 -9.98 19.22 -1.90
N THR A 34 -10.63 19.78 -2.92
CA THR A 34 -10.87 19.08 -4.18
C THR A 34 -9.67 19.30 -5.10
N ILE A 35 -9.07 18.22 -5.58
CA ILE A 35 -8.01 18.20 -6.59
C ILE A 35 -8.68 17.94 -7.94
N GLY A 36 -8.47 18.82 -8.91
CA GLY A 36 -9.01 18.65 -10.26
C GLY A 36 -8.33 17.49 -10.99
N TRP A 37 -9.01 16.90 -11.98
CA TRP A 37 -8.45 15.81 -12.78
C TRP A 37 -7.13 16.18 -13.47
N GLU A 38 -7.03 17.38 -14.04
CA GLU A 38 -5.79 17.86 -14.66
C GLU A 38 -4.66 18.09 -13.66
N ASP A 39 -4.97 18.57 -12.45
CA ASP A 39 -3.98 18.71 -11.37
C ASP A 39 -3.47 17.33 -10.93
N ALA A 40 -4.37 16.34 -10.81
CA ALA A 40 -4.01 14.97 -10.47
C ALA A 40 -3.13 14.33 -11.55
N LYS A 41 -3.51 14.47 -12.83
CA LYS A 41 -2.71 14.04 -13.98
C LYS A 41 -1.31 14.66 -13.94
N SER A 42 -1.23 15.99 -13.81
CA SER A 42 0.04 16.71 -13.76
C SER A 42 0.92 16.27 -12.59
N THR A 43 0.31 16.09 -11.41
CA THR A 43 1.01 15.60 -10.22
C THR A 43 1.64 14.23 -10.46
N VAL A 44 0.85 13.26 -10.95
CA VAL A 44 1.34 11.88 -11.15
C VAL A 44 2.39 11.82 -12.25
N LEU A 45 2.14 12.42 -13.42
CA LEU A 45 3.10 12.41 -14.53
C LEU A 45 4.42 13.10 -14.17
N SER A 46 4.34 14.21 -13.42
CA SER A 46 5.55 14.93 -13.02
C SER A 46 6.32 14.22 -11.90
N ALA A 47 5.65 13.45 -11.03
CA ALA A 47 6.31 12.56 -10.08
C ALA A 47 7.04 11.42 -10.80
N TYR A 48 6.38 10.79 -11.78
CA TYR A 48 6.98 9.73 -12.59
C TYR A 48 8.14 10.23 -13.43
N ALA A 49 8.04 11.45 -13.96
CA ALA A 49 9.11 12.07 -14.75
C ALA A 49 10.34 12.40 -13.88
N GLY A 50 10.11 12.79 -12.62
CA GLY A 50 11.18 13.01 -11.64
C GLY A 50 11.95 11.74 -11.29
N PHE A 51 11.30 10.57 -11.37
CA PHE A 51 11.98 9.27 -11.27
C PHE A 51 12.66 8.87 -12.57
N ALA A 52 11.90 8.77 -13.66
CA ALA A 52 12.38 8.41 -14.98
C ALA A 52 11.43 8.95 -16.07
N PRO A 53 11.92 9.75 -17.04
CA PRO A 53 11.08 10.28 -18.13
C PRO A 53 10.33 9.19 -18.92
N GLN A 54 10.93 8.01 -19.07
CA GLN A 54 10.29 6.86 -19.70
C GLN A 54 9.03 6.39 -18.95
N MET A 55 9.03 6.41 -17.62
CA MET A 55 7.88 5.98 -16.81
C MET A 55 6.71 6.95 -17.01
N ALA A 56 6.98 8.26 -17.03
CA ALA A 56 5.97 9.27 -17.32
C ALA A 56 5.43 9.15 -18.74
N SER A 57 6.30 8.91 -19.74
CA SER A 57 5.87 8.75 -21.13
C SER A 57 4.94 7.55 -21.32
N ILE A 58 5.19 6.43 -20.64
CA ILE A 58 4.29 5.27 -20.66
C ILE A 58 2.95 5.62 -20.00
N ALA A 59 2.98 6.25 -18.83
CA ALA A 59 1.77 6.64 -18.09
C ALA A 59 0.94 7.70 -18.85
N GLU A 60 1.58 8.63 -19.56
CA GLU A 60 0.93 9.69 -20.34
C GLU A 60 0.01 9.13 -21.42
N ARG A 61 0.40 8.00 -22.05
CA ARG A 61 -0.42 7.31 -23.05
C ARG A 61 -1.79 6.93 -22.50
N PHE A 62 -1.91 6.56 -21.23
CA PHE A 62 -3.20 6.23 -20.63
C PHE A 62 -4.17 7.42 -20.66
N PHE A 63 -3.66 8.64 -20.50
CA PHE A 63 -4.46 9.85 -20.58
C PHE A 63 -4.75 10.26 -22.02
N VAL A 64 -3.73 10.25 -22.89
CA VAL A 64 -3.84 10.73 -24.27
C VAL A 64 -4.72 9.81 -25.12
N GLU A 65 -4.58 8.51 -24.93
CA GLU A 65 -5.29 7.48 -25.72
C GLU A 65 -6.62 7.05 -25.06
N GLY A 66 -7.00 7.66 -23.92
CA GLY A 66 -8.29 7.41 -23.28
C GLY A 66 -8.43 6.03 -22.62
N TRP A 67 -7.35 5.48 -22.04
CA TRP A 67 -7.34 4.16 -21.40
C TRP A 67 -7.79 4.19 -19.94
N ILE A 68 -8.20 5.36 -19.44
CA ILE A 68 -8.65 5.57 -18.06
C ILE A 68 -10.15 5.89 -18.05
N ASP A 69 -10.92 5.07 -17.37
CA ASP A 69 -12.31 5.35 -17.02
C ASP A 69 -12.39 5.94 -15.60
N ALA A 70 -12.30 7.27 -15.49
CA ALA A 70 -12.16 7.97 -14.22
C ALA A 70 -13.46 8.37 -13.48
N PRO A 71 -14.52 8.91 -14.15
CA PRO A 71 -15.65 9.49 -13.44
C PRO A 71 -16.53 8.45 -12.72
N VAL A 72 -17.14 8.87 -11.60
CA VAL A 72 -18.17 8.10 -10.91
C VAL A 72 -19.48 8.17 -11.68
N ARG A 73 -20.18 7.04 -11.85
CA ARG A 73 -21.53 6.99 -12.47
C ARG A 73 -22.39 5.88 -11.86
N PRO A 74 -23.72 6.03 -11.84
CA PRO A 74 -24.63 4.97 -11.38
C PRO A 74 -24.37 3.64 -12.11
N GLY A 75 -24.30 2.55 -11.36
CA GLY A 75 -24.05 1.20 -11.90
C GLY A 75 -22.60 0.88 -12.26
N LYS A 76 -21.65 1.81 -12.09
CA LYS A 76 -20.21 1.51 -12.25
C LYS A 76 -19.71 0.63 -11.11
N ALA A 77 -18.81 -0.30 -11.43
CA ALA A 77 -18.13 -1.11 -10.45
C ALA A 77 -17.41 -0.22 -9.40
N PRO A 78 -17.47 -0.57 -8.10
CA PRO A 78 -16.78 0.19 -7.06
C PRO A 78 -15.27 -0.03 -7.12
N GLY A 79 -14.53 0.80 -6.40
CA GLY A 79 -13.08 0.67 -6.25
C GLY A 79 -12.29 1.21 -7.45
N ALA A 80 -11.11 0.64 -7.66
CA ALA A 80 -10.19 0.95 -8.74
C ALA A 80 -9.41 -0.31 -9.12
N PHE A 81 -8.98 -0.41 -10.38
CA PHE A 81 -8.07 -1.47 -10.83
C PHE A 81 -7.42 -1.10 -12.18
N ALA A 82 -6.25 -1.69 -12.43
CA ALA A 82 -5.62 -1.77 -13.74
C ALA A 82 -5.68 -3.21 -14.27
N HIS A 83 -6.30 -3.43 -15.43
CA HIS A 83 -6.49 -4.77 -15.97
C HIS A 83 -5.78 -4.93 -17.32
N PRO A 84 -4.86 -5.91 -17.46
CA PRO A 84 -4.29 -6.25 -18.76
C PRO A 84 -5.32 -7.03 -19.59
N THR A 85 -5.36 -6.82 -20.90
CA THR A 85 -6.32 -7.52 -21.78
C THR A 85 -5.65 -8.74 -22.42
N VAL A 86 -5.19 -8.61 -23.67
CA VAL A 86 -4.29 -9.56 -24.33
C VAL A 86 -2.93 -8.88 -24.51
N PRO A 87 -1.81 -9.62 -24.62
CA PRO A 87 -0.48 -9.03 -24.74
C PRO A 87 -0.29 -8.03 -25.88
N SER A 88 -1.08 -8.16 -26.96
CA SER A 88 -1.05 -7.25 -28.11
C SER A 88 -1.88 -5.98 -27.92
N ALA A 89 -2.62 -5.87 -26.82
CA ALA A 89 -3.48 -4.74 -26.51
C ALA A 89 -3.02 -4.05 -25.22
N HIS A 90 -3.36 -2.78 -25.09
CA HIS A 90 -3.04 -2.01 -23.91
C HIS A 90 -3.91 -2.43 -22.71
N PRO A 91 -3.42 -2.22 -21.48
CA PRO A 91 -4.23 -2.33 -20.29
C PRO A 91 -5.21 -1.15 -20.17
N TYR A 92 -6.23 -1.32 -19.33
CA TYR A 92 -7.19 -0.29 -18.96
C TYR A 92 -7.14 -0.02 -17.47
N VAL A 93 -7.39 1.24 -17.10
CA VAL A 93 -7.50 1.67 -15.70
C VAL A 93 -8.94 2.10 -15.42
N LEU A 94 -9.55 1.54 -14.39
CA LEU A 94 -10.83 1.98 -13.85
C LEU A 94 -10.58 2.71 -12.53
N LEU A 95 -11.16 3.90 -12.40
CA LEU A 95 -11.16 4.68 -11.16
C LEU A 95 -12.57 5.16 -10.84
N ASN A 96 -12.76 5.60 -9.59
CA ASN A 96 -13.94 6.32 -9.14
C ASN A 96 -13.51 7.68 -8.55
N TYR A 97 -12.99 8.56 -9.42
CA TYR A 97 -12.32 9.80 -9.02
C TYR A 97 -13.34 10.86 -8.56
N GLN A 98 -13.18 11.35 -7.33
CA GLN A 98 -14.03 12.38 -6.70
C GLN A 98 -13.24 13.63 -6.30
N GLY A 99 -11.95 13.70 -6.65
CA GLY A 99 -11.07 14.81 -6.33
C GLY A 99 -10.53 14.81 -4.91
N LYS A 100 -10.60 13.70 -4.17
CA LYS A 100 -9.97 13.60 -2.84
C LYS A 100 -8.46 13.36 -3.00
N PRO A 101 -7.62 13.76 -2.02
CA PRO A 101 -6.18 13.44 -2.04
C PRO A 101 -5.90 11.95 -2.22
N ARG A 102 -6.70 11.08 -1.59
CA ARG A 102 -6.62 9.63 -1.76
C ARG A 102 -6.86 9.18 -3.20
N ASP A 103 -7.72 9.87 -3.95
CA ASP A 103 -8.00 9.50 -5.34
C ASP A 103 -6.79 9.76 -6.25
N VAL A 104 -5.93 10.73 -5.92
CA VAL A 104 -4.65 10.96 -6.61
C VAL A 104 -3.67 9.82 -6.35
N MET A 105 -3.61 9.33 -5.11
CA MET A 105 -2.81 8.15 -4.76
C MET A 105 -3.32 6.91 -5.47
N THR A 106 -4.64 6.69 -5.52
CA THR A 106 -5.24 5.60 -6.29
C THR A 106 -4.93 5.71 -7.79
N LEU A 107 -5.00 6.90 -8.37
CA LEU A 107 -4.58 7.12 -9.77
C LEU A 107 -3.11 6.73 -9.98
N ALA A 108 -2.20 7.17 -9.11
CA ALA A 108 -0.79 6.79 -9.18
C ALA A 108 -0.62 5.27 -9.07
N HIS A 109 -1.28 4.65 -8.10
CA HIS A 109 -1.27 3.20 -7.87
C HIS A 109 -1.65 2.43 -9.13
N GLU A 110 -2.82 2.72 -9.72
CA GLU A 110 -3.28 2.01 -10.91
C GLU A 110 -2.42 2.30 -12.14
N LEU A 111 -1.88 3.51 -12.29
CA LEU A 111 -0.94 3.81 -13.36
C LEU A 111 0.39 3.07 -13.19
N GLY A 112 0.83 2.82 -11.96
CA GLY A 112 2.00 1.98 -11.69
C GLY A 112 1.78 0.54 -12.19
N HIS A 113 0.62 -0.05 -11.90
CA HIS A 113 0.23 -1.33 -12.53
C HIS A 113 0.17 -1.23 -14.05
N GLY A 114 -0.45 -0.17 -14.59
CA GLY A 114 -0.54 0.06 -16.04
C GLY A 114 0.84 0.10 -16.72
N VAL A 115 1.80 0.82 -16.13
CA VAL A 115 3.19 0.86 -16.59
C VAL A 115 3.82 -0.53 -16.57
N HIS A 116 3.68 -1.26 -15.47
CA HIS A 116 4.20 -2.63 -15.35
C HIS A 116 3.62 -3.56 -16.41
N GLN A 117 2.30 -3.52 -16.60
CA GLN A 117 1.59 -4.32 -17.59
C GLN A 117 2.03 -4.01 -19.02
N VAL A 118 2.24 -2.73 -19.37
CA VAL A 118 2.77 -2.34 -20.69
C VAL A 118 4.20 -2.86 -20.89
N LEU A 119 5.05 -2.79 -19.87
CA LEU A 119 6.45 -3.23 -19.95
C LEU A 119 6.59 -4.74 -20.04
N ALA A 120 5.74 -5.50 -19.33
CA ALA A 120 5.78 -6.96 -19.31
C ALA A 120 5.05 -7.61 -20.50
N ALA A 121 4.15 -6.89 -21.18
CA ALA A 121 3.35 -7.39 -22.30
C ALA A 121 4.14 -8.16 -23.39
N PRO A 122 5.37 -7.75 -23.79
CA PRO A 122 6.16 -8.49 -24.79
C PRO A 122 6.47 -9.94 -24.43
N ASN A 123 6.39 -10.33 -23.15
CA ASN A 123 6.61 -11.71 -22.71
C ASN A 123 5.44 -12.66 -23.06
N GLY A 124 4.34 -12.12 -23.59
CA GLY A 124 3.16 -12.91 -23.97
C GLY A 124 2.29 -13.32 -22.78
N ALA A 125 1.20 -14.02 -23.06
CA ALA A 125 0.11 -14.23 -22.09
C ALA A 125 0.50 -15.07 -20.87
N LEU A 126 1.48 -15.96 -21.02
CA LEU A 126 1.89 -16.88 -19.96
C LEU A 126 2.93 -16.29 -19.02
N MET A 127 3.79 -15.40 -19.55
CA MET A 127 4.97 -14.92 -18.82
C MET A 127 4.89 -13.44 -18.45
N ALA A 128 3.97 -12.68 -19.03
CA ALA A 128 3.74 -11.28 -18.66
C ALA A 128 3.16 -11.10 -17.25
N PRO A 129 2.17 -11.91 -16.79
CA PRO A 129 1.61 -11.73 -15.45
C PRO A 129 2.67 -11.97 -14.36
N ALA A 130 2.97 -10.94 -13.58
CA ALA A 130 3.81 -11.06 -12.41
C ALA A 130 3.04 -11.76 -11.26
N PRO A 131 3.72 -12.53 -10.39
CA PRO A 131 3.09 -13.06 -9.18
C PRO A 131 2.62 -11.89 -8.29
N LEU A 132 1.58 -12.11 -7.49
CA LEU A 132 0.93 -11.06 -6.67
C LEU A 132 1.93 -10.27 -5.81
N THR A 133 2.93 -10.96 -5.25
CA THR A 133 3.98 -10.35 -4.43
C THR A 133 4.86 -9.34 -5.16
N LEU A 134 4.93 -9.41 -6.50
CA LEU A 134 5.69 -8.49 -7.36
C LEU A 134 4.79 -7.58 -8.19
N ALA A 135 3.50 -7.93 -8.35
CA ALA A 135 2.54 -7.12 -9.09
C ALA A 135 2.34 -5.74 -8.45
N GLU A 136 2.36 -5.69 -7.11
CA GLU A 136 2.26 -4.47 -6.30
C GLU A 136 3.53 -3.59 -6.34
N THR A 137 4.63 -4.11 -6.89
CA THR A 137 5.90 -3.38 -6.85
C THR A 137 5.80 -2.03 -7.55
N ALA A 138 5.20 -2.01 -8.74
CA ALA A 138 5.12 -0.80 -9.54
C ALA A 138 4.05 0.18 -9.07
N SER A 139 2.90 -0.33 -8.59
CA SER A 139 1.79 0.48 -8.10
C SER A 139 2.17 1.24 -6.84
N VAL A 140 2.68 0.52 -5.82
CA VAL A 140 3.10 1.13 -4.55
C VAL A 140 4.32 2.03 -4.74
N PHE A 141 5.27 1.69 -5.62
CA PHE A 141 6.42 2.56 -5.89
C PHE A 141 5.98 3.87 -6.56
N GLY A 142 5.08 3.79 -7.54
CA GLY A 142 4.48 4.96 -8.18
C GLY A 142 3.68 5.83 -7.21
N GLU A 143 2.94 5.22 -6.29
CA GLU A 143 2.25 5.91 -5.21
C GLU A 143 3.25 6.63 -4.28
N MET A 144 4.34 5.98 -3.89
CA MET A 144 5.38 6.58 -3.05
C MET A 144 6.07 7.78 -3.71
N LEU A 145 6.38 7.70 -5.00
CA LEU A 145 6.90 8.84 -5.77
C LEU A 145 5.93 10.03 -5.75
N THR A 146 4.65 9.76 -5.98
CA THR A 146 3.61 10.79 -6.04
C THR A 146 3.34 11.40 -4.67
N PHE A 147 3.27 10.56 -3.63
CA PHE A 147 3.13 10.98 -2.25
C PHE A 147 4.29 11.90 -1.85
N ARG A 148 5.53 11.48 -2.11
CA ARG A 148 6.71 12.27 -1.75
C ARG A 148 6.71 13.63 -2.44
N LYS A 149 6.38 13.66 -3.73
CA LYS A 149 6.25 14.90 -4.48
C LYS A 149 5.22 15.86 -3.88
N LEU A 150 4.00 15.38 -3.63
CA LEU A 150 2.94 16.19 -2.99
C LEU A 150 3.36 16.68 -1.61
N LEU A 151 4.02 15.82 -0.84
CA LEU A 151 4.49 16.12 0.51
C LEU A 151 5.53 17.24 0.49
N ASP A 152 6.50 17.18 -0.44
CA ASP A 152 7.56 18.19 -0.60
C ASP A 152 7.04 19.53 -1.14
N GLU A 153 5.97 19.53 -1.95
CA GLU A 153 5.32 20.75 -2.44
C GLU A 153 4.38 21.39 -1.39
N THR A 154 3.96 20.64 -0.38
CA THR A 154 3.04 21.11 0.66
C THR A 154 3.77 22.01 1.66
N LYS A 155 3.42 23.31 1.65
CA LYS A 155 4.00 24.33 2.55
C LYS A 155 3.26 24.46 3.88
N ASP A 156 1.98 24.08 3.91
CA ASP A 156 1.17 24.17 5.12
C ASP A 156 1.48 22.99 6.06
N LYS A 157 1.88 23.31 7.30
CA LYS A 157 2.30 22.29 8.28
C LYS A 157 1.14 21.40 8.71
N ALA A 158 -0.09 21.92 8.80
CA ALA A 158 -1.24 21.12 9.19
C ALA A 158 -1.59 20.12 8.09
N GLN A 159 -1.59 20.54 6.83
CA GLN A 159 -1.80 19.68 5.68
C GLN A 159 -0.70 18.61 5.57
N ARG A 160 0.57 19.00 5.76
CA ARG A 160 1.69 18.04 5.77
C ARG A 160 1.52 16.97 6.85
N LYS A 161 1.11 17.37 8.05
CA LYS A 161 0.81 16.46 9.17
C LYS A 161 -0.30 15.47 8.81
N VAL A 162 -1.38 15.94 8.18
CA VAL A 162 -2.50 15.09 7.74
C VAL A 162 -2.05 14.07 6.71
N MET A 163 -1.27 14.49 5.72
CA MET A 163 -0.77 13.59 4.67
C MET A 163 0.14 12.49 5.25
N LEU A 164 1.07 12.86 6.13
CA LEU A 164 1.94 11.90 6.83
C LEU A 164 1.12 10.95 7.71
N ALA A 165 0.17 11.46 8.47
CA ALA A 165 -0.68 10.65 9.35
C ALA A 165 -1.50 9.63 8.56
N GLN A 166 -2.08 10.03 7.42
CA GLN A 166 -2.81 9.14 6.52
C GLN A 166 -1.89 8.07 5.92
N LYS A 167 -0.70 8.46 5.42
CA LYS A 167 0.24 7.51 4.84
C LYS A 167 0.72 6.47 5.87
N VAL A 168 1.02 6.91 7.10
CA VAL A 168 1.39 5.99 8.19
C VAL A 168 0.24 5.05 8.56
N GLU A 169 -1.00 5.53 8.61
CA GLU A 169 -2.18 4.68 8.84
C GLU A 169 -2.34 3.60 7.76
N ASP A 170 -2.20 3.99 6.48
CA ASP A 170 -2.29 3.06 5.37
C ASP A 170 -1.20 1.98 5.47
N MET A 171 0.05 2.37 5.76
CA MET A 171 1.15 1.41 5.92
C MET A 171 0.98 0.51 7.16
N ILE A 172 0.46 1.03 8.27
CA ILE A 172 0.11 0.20 9.44
C ILE A 172 -0.99 -0.81 9.09
N ASN A 173 -2.00 -0.40 8.31
CA ASN A 173 -3.09 -1.25 7.85
C ASN A 173 -2.65 -2.32 6.83
N THR A 174 -1.59 -2.05 6.05
CA THR A 174 -1.06 -2.99 5.04
C THR A 174 0.02 -3.91 5.60
N VAL A 175 0.82 -3.45 6.57
CA VAL A 175 1.89 -4.25 7.17
C VAL A 175 1.44 -4.85 8.50
N VAL A 176 1.30 -4.03 9.54
CA VAL A 176 1.12 -4.52 10.92
C VAL A 176 -0.20 -5.28 11.09
N ARG A 177 -1.29 -4.76 10.52
CA ARG A 177 -2.61 -5.41 10.57
C ARG A 177 -2.63 -6.73 9.80
N GLN A 178 -2.00 -6.79 8.63
CA GLN A 178 -2.00 -8.01 7.82
C GLN A 178 -1.12 -9.11 8.45
N ILE A 179 -0.01 -8.73 9.08
CA ILE A 179 0.78 -9.68 9.89
C ILE A 179 -0.01 -10.15 11.11
N ALA A 180 -0.78 -9.29 11.77
CA ALA A 180 -1.67 -9.72 12.85
C ALA A 180 -2.73 -10.71 12.35
N PHE A 181 -3.29 -10.49 11.16
CA PHE A 181 -4.24 -11.41 10.55
C PHE A 181 -3.60 -12.77 10.23
N TYR A 182 -2.38 -12.76 9.68
CA TYR A 182 -1.60 -13.98 9.45
C TYR A 182 -1.29 -14.72 10.76
N THR A 183 -0.88 -14.01 11.82
CA THR A 183 -0.59 -14.60 13.14
C THR A 183 -1.84 -15.25 13.73
N PHE A 184 -2.98 -14.56 13.69
CA PHE A 184 -4.26 -15.11 14.12
C PHE A 184 -4.64 -16.39 13.35
N GLU A 185 -4.54 -16.33 12.01
CA GLU A 185 -4.86 -17.47 11.16
C GLU A 185 -3.94 -18.66 11.44
N ARG A 186 -2.64 -18.42 11.59
CA ARG A 186 -1.64 -19.43 11.94
C ARG A 186 -1.95 -20.06 13.30
N GLU A 187 -2.27 -19.26 14.31
CA GLU A 187 -2.61 -19.76 15.64
C GLU A 187 -3.84 -20.67 15.62
N ILE A 188 -4.90 -20.28 14.90
CA ILE A 188 -6.09 -21.11 14.75
C ILE A 188 -5.75 -22.44 14.09
N HIS A 189 -5.01 -22.42 12.99
CA HIS A 189 -4.63 -23.65 12.28
C HIS A 189 -3.72 -24.55 13.10
N VAL A 190 -2.85 -24.00 13.94
CA VAL A 190 -2.03 -24.77 14.88
C VAL A 190 -2.90 -25.39 15.96
N LYS A 191 -3.74 -24.61 16.65
CA LYS A 191 -4.64 -25.11 17.71
C LYS A 191 -5.64 -26.13 17.19
N ARG A 192 -6.12 -25.99 15.94
CA ARG A 192 -7.06 -26.93 15.31
C ARG A 192 -6.49 -28.36 15.18
N LYS A 193 -5.17 -28.53 15.18
CA LYS A 193 -4.51 -29.84 15.19
C LYS A 193 -4.73 -30.61 16.50
N GLU A 194 -5.02 -29.89 17.59
CA GLU A 194 -5.22 -30.47 18.93
C GLU A 194 -6.68 -30.84 19.19
N GLY A 195 -7.62 -30.30 18.43
CA GLY A 195 -9.05 -30.56 18.60
C GLY A 195 -9.94 -29.56 17.88
N GLU A 196 -11.25 -29.68 18.06
CA GLU A 196 -12.22 -28.69 17.60
C GLU A 196 -12.09 -27.41 18.43
N LEU A 197 -12.27 -26.25 17.76
CA LEU A 197 -12.21 -24.95 18.42
C LEU A 197 -13.62 -24.37 18.57
N THR A 198 -13.96 -23.94 19.77
CA THR A 198 -15.20 -23.22 20.03
C THR A 198 -15.10 -21.77 19.52
N ALA A 199 -16.25 -21.12 19.32
CA ALA A 199 -16.29 -19.70 18.97
C ALA A 199 -15.53 -18.83 19.99
N ASP A 200 -15.67 -19.12 21.29
CA ASP A 200 -15.00 -18.37 22.36
C ASP A 200 -13.47 -18.49 22.30
N GLN A 201 -12.94 -19.67 21.95
CA GLN A 201 -11.50 -19.88 21.77
C GLN A 201 -10.96 -19.08 20.58
N ILE A 202 -11.73 -19.01 19.48
CA ILE A 202 -11.40 -18.21 18.29
C ILE A 202 -11.42 -16.73 18.64
N CYS A 203 -12.50 -16.26 19.28
CA CYS A 203 -12.67 -14.88 19.75
C CYS A 203 -11.56 -14.44 20.72
N THR A 204 -11.16 -15.32 21.65
CA THR A 204 -10.05 -15.06 22.58
C THR A 204 -8.72 -14.91 21.83
N THR A 205 -8.46 -15.78 20.87
CA THR A 205 -7.25 -15.70 20.02
C THR A 205 -7.25 -14.40 19.21
N TRP A 206 -8.40 -14.02 18.64
CA TRP A 206 -8.57 -12.77 17.93
C TRP A 206 -8.24 -11.56 18.80
N LEU A 207 -8.87 -11.43 19.97
CA LEU A 207 -8.63 -10.32 20.89
C LEU A 207 -7.17 -10.22 21.34
N SER A 208 -6.51 -11.35 21.63
CA SER A 208 -5.09 -11.37 22.01
C SER A 208 -4.22 -10.81 20.90
N VAL A 209 -4.36 -11.32 19.67
CA VAL A 209 -3.53 -10.92 18.52
C VAL A 209 -3.80 -9.47 18.13
N GLN A 210 -5.06 -9.03 18.14
CA GLN A 210 -5.40 -7.63 17.86
C GLN A 210 -4.90 -6.68 18.96
N GLY A 211 -4.96 -7.09 20.23
CA GLY A 211 -4.45 -6.33 21.36
C GLY A 211 -2.93 -6.12 21.27
N GLU A 212 -2.19 -7.16 20.92
CA GLU A 212 -0.74 -7.08 20.68
C GLU A 212 -0.42 -6.19 19.47
N SER A 213 -1.20 -6.29 18.39
CA SER A 213 -0.98 -5.50 17.16
C SER A 213 -1.28 -4.01 17.32
N LEU A 214 -2.41 -3.67 17.95
CA LEU A 214 -2.90 -2.29 18.08
C LEU A 214 -2.31 -1.57 19.29
N GLY A 215 -2.07 -2.31 20.37
CA GLY A 215 -1.48 -1.82 21.61
C GLY A 215 -2.44 -1.08 22.53
N PRO A 216 -1.94 -0.58 23.67
CA PRO A 216 -2.77 -0.09 24.77
C PRO A 216 -3.48 1.23 24.48
N ALA A 217 -3.08 1.94 23.43
CA ALA A 217 -3.73 3.19 23.01
C ALA A 217 -5.04 2.95 22.24
N ILE A 218 -5.43 1.69 22.01
CA ILE A 218 -6.69 1.32 21.37
C ILE A 218 -7.52 0.45 22.33
N ARG A 219 -8.76 0.85 22.59
CA ARG A 219 -9.76 0.08 23.32
C ARG A 219 -10.46 -0.90 22.37
N LEU A 220 -10.30 -2.19 22.64
CA LEU A 220 -11.10 -3.24 22.02
C LEU A 220 -12.36 -3.39 22.86
N GLY A 221 -13.45 -2.78 22.40
CA GLY A 221 -14.74 -2.80 23.08
C GLY A 221 -15.53 -4.09 22.86
N GLU A 222 -16.66 -4.20 23.56
CA GLU A 222 -17.63 -5.28 23.37
C GLU A 222 -18.06 -5.40 21.89
N GLY A 223 -18.14 -6.62 21.39
CA GLY A 223 -18.45 -6.95 20.00
C GLY A 223 -17.23 -7.05 19.09
N TYR A 224 -16.06 -6.51 19.48
CA TYR A 224 -14.85 -6.60 18.66
C TYR A 224 -14.30 -8.03 18.56
N GLU A 225 -14.66 -8.91 19.49
CA GLU A 225 -14.24 -10.30 19.53
C GLU A 225 -14.67 -11.12 18.30
N THR A 226 -15.75 -10.72 17.63
CA THR A 226 -16.30 -11.41 16.44
C THR A 226 -15.81 -10.83 15.11
N PHE A 227 -15.00 -9.76 15.12
CA PHE A 227 -14.61 -9.03 13.90
C PHE A 227 -13.86 -9.88 12.87
N TRP A 228 -13.22 -10.97 13.30
CA TRP A 228 -12.55 -11.91 12.40
C TRP A 228 -13.50 -12.49 11.34
N THR A 229 -14.79 -12.62 11.66
CA THR A 229 -15.80 -13.20 10.76
C THR A 229 -16.05 -12.36 9.51
N TYR A 230 -15.84 -11.05 9.58
CA TYR A 230 -16.01 -10.13 8.45
C TYR A 230 -14.87 -10.20 7.43
N ILE A 231 -13.75 -10.83 7.78
CA ILE A 231 -12.56 -10.85 6.92
C ILE A 231 -12.67 -12.02 5.93
N PRO A 232 -12.99 -11.76 4.64
CA PRO A 232 -13.26 -12.82 3.68
C PRO A 232 -12.03 -13.68 3.38
N HIS A 233 -10.83 -13.11 3.52
CA HIS A 233 -9.58 -13.80 3.22
C HIS A 233 -9.36 -15.04 4.09
N PHE A 234 -9.83 -15.04 5.34
CA PHE A 234 -9.71 -16.23 6.20
C PHE A 234 -10.53 -17.42 5.70
N ILE A 235 -11.57 -17.18 4.90
CA ILE A 235 -12.49 -18.21 4.42
C ILE A 235 -12.20 -18.58 2.96
N HIS A 236 -11.98 -17.57 2.12
CA HIS A 236 -11.88 -17.74 0.68
C HIS A 236 -10.45 -17.80 0.15
N SER A 237 -9.47 -17.35 0.94
CA SER A 237 -8.06 -17.32 0.51
C SER A 237 -7.11 -17.51 1.70
N PRO A 238 -7.13 -18.69 2.35
CA PRO A 238 -6.33 -18.91 3.56
C PRO A 238 -4.86 -18.60 3.34
N PHE A 239 -4.23 -17.96 4.32
CA PHE A 239 -2.84 -17.51 4.33
C PHE A 239 -2.46 -16.52 3.22
N TYR A 240 -3.42 -15.86 2.58
CA TYR A 240 -3.12 -14.87 1.54
C TYR A 240 -2.62 -13.54 2.12
N VAL A 241 -3.11 -13.15 3.29
CA VAL A 241 -2.95 -11.78 3.83
C VAL A 241 -1.49 -11.34 4.02
N TYR A 242 -0.55 -12.27 4.23
CA TYR A 242 0.88 -11.91 4.37
C TYR A 242 1.46 -11.29 3.09
N ALA A 243 0.88 -11.59 1.92
CA ALA A 243 1.35 -11.08 0.64
C ALA A 243 1.29 -9.55 0.57
N TYR A 244 0.30 -8.93 1.24
CA TYR A 244 0.21 -7.47 1.36
C TYR A 244 1.39 -6.88 2.14
N ALA A 245 1.71 -7.44 3.31
CA ALA A 245 2.84 -6.99 4.11
C ALA A 245 4.18 -7.25 3.40
N PHE A 246 4.29 -8.38 2.71
CA PHE A 246 5.45 -8.70 1.87
C PHE A 246 5.63 -7.64 0.77
N GLY A 247 4.58 -7.37 -0.01
CA GLY A 247 4.63 -6.42 -1.12
C GLY A 247 4.95 -4.99 -0.66
N ASP A 248 4.30 -4.51 0.40
CA ASP A 248 4.54 -3.16 0.93
C ASP A 248 5.97 -3.00 1.45
N CYS A 249 6.45 -3.94 2.29
CA CYS A 249 7.82 -3.88 2.78
C CYS A 249 8.86 -4.05 1.66
N LEU A 250 8.59 -4.90 0.66
CA LEU A 250 9.45 -5.05 -0.51
C LEU A 250 9.65 -3.72 -1.23
N VAL A 251 8.54 -3.00 -1.47
CA VAL A 251 8.57 -1.71 -2.16
C VAL A 251 9.20 -0.63 -1.31
N ASN A 252 8.92 -0.58 -0.01
CA ASN A 252 9.55 0.38 0.89
C ASN A 252 11.06 0.17 0.93
N SER A 253 11.55 -1.07 0.91
CA SER A 253 12.97 -1.38 0.81
C SER A 253 13.57 -0.97 -0.55
N LEU A 254 12.88 -1.22 -1.66
CA LEU A 254 13.28 -0.72 -2.98
C LEU A 254 13.34 0.81 -3.02
N TYR A 255 12.37 1.48 -2.41
CA TYR A 255 12.33 2.94 -2.31
C TYR A 255 13.48 3.48 -1.44
N ALA A 256 13.78 2.82 -0.32
CA ALA A 256 14.92 3.20 0.53
C ALA A 256 16.27 3.05 -0.18
N VAL A 257 16.41 2.06 -1.09
CA VAL A 257 17.57 1.96 -1.99
C VAL A 257 17.57 3.10 -2.98
N TYR A 258 16.43 3.41 -3.60
CA TYR A 258 16.27 4.53 -4.53
C TYR A 258 16.69 5.88 -3.91
N GLU A 259 16.31 6.17 -2.66
CA GLU A 259 16.71 7.41 -1.96
C GLU A 259 18.24 7.58 -1.85
N LYS A 260 19.00 6.48 -1.92
CA LYS A 260 20.47 6.45 -1.83
C LYS A 260 21.13 6.04 -3.14
N ALA A 261 20.36 5.89 -4.22
CA ALA A 261 20.80 5.16 -5.39
C ALA A 261 21.84 5.91 -6.22
N HIS A 262 22.65 5.12 -6.91
CA HIS A 262 23.61 5.55 -7.91
C HIS A 262 22.99 5.50 -9.32
N PRO A 263 23.65 6.10 -10.34
CA PRO A 263 23.26 5.93 -11.73
C PRO A 263 23.03 4.45 -12.09
N GLY A 264 21.92 4.14 -12.76
CA GLY A 264 21.55 2.77 -13.16
C GLY A 264 20.36 2.15 -12.40
N PHE A 265 19.89 2.74 -11.30
CA PHE A 265 18.72 2.21 -10.56
C PHE A 265 17.46 2.13 -11.43
N ALA A 266 17.15 3.20 -12.18
CA ALA A 266 15.96 3.24 -13.01
C ALA A 266 15.99 2.16 -14.10
N GLU A 267 17.16 1.90 -14.69
CA GLU A 267 17.35 0.86 -15.71
C GLU A 267 17.10 -0.53 -15.11
N ALA A 268 17.71 -0.83 -13.97
CA ALA A 268 17.47 -2.07 -13.24
C ALA A 268 16.00 -2.24 -12.83
N TYR A 269 15.34 -1.15 -12.41
CA TYR A 269 13.92 -1.13 -12.09
C TYR A 269 13.05 -1.45 -13.30
N PHE A 270 13.32 -0.85 -14.46
CA PHE A 270 12.61 -1.19 -15.69
C PHE A 270 12.85 -2.63 -16.13
N ASP A 271 14.06 -3.15 -16.00
CA ASP A 271 14.35 -4.54 -16.36
C ASP A 271 13.66 -5.53 -15.43
N MET A 272 13.50 -5.19 -14.15
CA MET A 272 12.66 -5.93 -13.21
C MET A 272 11.19 -5.95 -13.67
N LEU A 273 10.61 -4.80 -14.03
CA LEU A 273 9.21 -4.72 -14.48
C LEU A 273 8.99 -5.44 -15.83
N LYS A 274 9.92 -5.29 -16.78
CA LYS A 274 9.86 -6.00 -18.07
C LYS A 274 9.91 -7.51 -17.90
N ALA A 275 10.51 -8.02 -16.82
CA ALA A 275 10.58 -9.45 -16.60
C ALA A 275 9.22 -10.08 -16.31
N GLY A 276 8.22 -9.33 -15.82
CA GLY A 276 6.91 -9.88 -15.46
C GLY A 276 7.04 -11.12 -14.55
N GLY A 277 6.49 -12.24 -14.99
CA GLY A 277 6.57 -13.54 -14.31
C GLY A 277 7.76 -14.43 -14.71
N THR A 278 8.73 -13.94 -15.48
CA THR A 278 9.82 -14.76 -16.05
C THR A 278 10.93 -15.16 -15.08
N LYS A 279 11.05 -14.47 -13.95
CA LYS A 279 12.15 -14.66 -12.99
C LYS A 279 11.63 -14.80 -11.58
N HIS A 280 12.40 -15.51 -10.75
CA HIS A 280 12.10 -15.60 -9.34
C HIS A 280 12.43 -14.29 -8.62
N HIS A 281 11.72 -13.96 -7.52
CA HIS A 281 11.91 -12.70 -6.79
C HIS A 281 13.37 -12.46 -6.38
N ARG A 282 14.11 -13.52 -5.99
CA ARG A 282 15.53 -13.42 -5.63
C ARG A 282 16.40 -12.87 -6.77
N GLU A 283 16.15 -13.32 -8.00
CA GLU A 283 16.91 -12.86 -9.17
C GLU A 283 16.54 -11.42 -9.56
N LEU A 284 15.28 -11.05 -9.36
CA LEU A 284 14.78 -9.71 -9.64
C LEU A 284 15.30 -8.66 -8.65
N LEU A 285 15.56 -9.07 -7.40
CA LEU A 285 16.01 -8.18 -6.33
C LEU A 285 17.54 -8.04 -6.21
N ALA A 286 18.29 -9.02 -6.72
CA ALA A 286 19.75 -9.02 -6.69
C ALA A 286 20.40 -7.75 -7.26
N PRO A 287 19.93 -7.13 -8.37
CA PRO A 287 20.50 -5.88 -8.88
C PRO A 287 20.42 -4.69 -7.92
N PHE A 288 19.50 -4.72 -6.96
CA PHE A 288 19.33 -3.69 -5.94
C PHE A 288 20.09 -3.99 -4.64
N GLY A 289 20.82 -5.12 -4.59
CA GLY A 289 21.46 -5.61 -3.38
C GLY A 289 20.45 -6.08 -2.32
N LEU A 290 19.25 -6.47 -2.73
CA LEU A 290 18.15 -6.83 -1.84
C LEU A 290 17.96 -8.36 -1.80
N ASP A 291 17.83 -8.90 -0.59
CA ASP A 291 17.55 -10.33 -0.35
C ASP A 291 16.40 -10.47 0.66
N ALA A 292 15.24 -10.93 0.17
CA ALA A 292 14.05 -11.13 1.00
C ALA A 292 14.21 -12.22 2.08
N SER A 293 15.26 -13.06 2.00
CA SER A 293 15.58 -14.05 3.02
C SER A 293 16.40 -13.48 4.20
N ASP A 294 16.95 -12.28 4.05
CA ASP A 294 17.68 -11.57 5.11
C ASP A 294 16.70 -10.76 5.98
N PRO A 295 16.63 -10.97 7.31
CA PRO A 295 15.79 -10.16 8.19
C PRO A 295 16.06 -8.64 8.08
N THR A 296 17.31 -8.23 7.86
CA THR A 296 17.70 -6.81 7.77
C THR A 296 17.09 -6.11 6.56
N PHE A 297 16.75 -6.86 5.51
CA PHE A 297 16.02 -6.35 4.35
C PHE A 297 14.66 -5.76 4.73
N TRP A 298 13.96 -6.40 5.67
CA TRP A 298 12.63 -5.96 6.12
C TRP A 298 12.71 -4.76 7.05
N GLU A 299 13.80 -4.64 7.84
CA GLU A 299 14.06 -3.48 8.69
C GLU A 299 14.14 -2.18 7.89
N ALA A 300 14.74 -2.22 6.68
CA ALA A 300 14.79 -1.06 5.79
C ALA A 300 13.39 -0.54 5.42
N GLY A 301 12.47 -1.43 5.05
CA GLY A 301 11.09 -1.05 4.75
C GLY A 301 10.34 -0.50 5.98
N LEU A 302 10.52 -1.13 7.14
CA LEU A 302 9.93 -0.66 8.40
C LEU A 302 10.51 0.70 8.86
N SER A 303 11.78 0.96 8.56
CA SER A 303 12.45 2.22 8.91
C SER A 303 11.80 3.44 8.24
N LEU A 304 11.17 3.26 7.07
CA LEU A 304 10.46 4.33 6.37
C LEU A 304 9.22 4.77 7.18
N ILE A 305 8.44 3.79 7.67
CA ILE A 305 7.30 4.04 8.56
C ILE A 305 7.78 4.71 9.84
N GLU A 306 8.89 4.23 10.41
CA GLU A 306 9.47 4.81 11.61
C GLU A 306 9.87 6.27 11.44
N ARG A 307 10.52 6.63 10.31
CA ARG A 307 10.90 8.02 10.01
C ARG A 307 9.68 8.93 9.91
N MET A 308 8.61 8.48 9.26
CA MET A 308 7.38 9.28 9.16
C MET A 308 6.68 9.43 10.52
N ILE A 309 6.69 8.40 11.37
CA ILE A 309 6.20 8.51 12.75
C ILE A 309 7.06 9.50 13.54
N ALA A 310 8.39 9.45 13.41
CA ALA A 310 9.28 10.39 14.09
C ALA A 310 9.04 11.84 13.63
N GLU A 311 8.86 12.08 12.34
CA GLU A 311 8.50 13.40 11.81
C GLU A 311 7.16 13.88 12.39
N LEU A 312 6.15 13.01 12.48
CA LEU A 312 4.88 13.34 13.12
C LEU A 312 5.01 13.64 14.62
N GLU A 313 5.88 12.94 15.34
CA GLU A 313 6.18 13.18 16.76
C GLU A 313 6.83 14.56 16.97
N GLU A 314 7.69 15.00 16.05
CA GLU A 314 8.28 16.35 16.05
C GLU A 314 7.27 17.47 15.72
N MET A 315 6.19 17.13 15.01
CA MET A 315 5.10 18.05 14.67
C MET A 315 4.07 18.25 15.79
N GLY A 316 4.22 17.56 16.94
CA GLY A 316 3.38 17.68 18.14
C GLY A 316 2.31 16.60 18.27
#